data_AF-A0A3M5DRK6-F1
#
_entry.id   AF-A0A3M5DRK6-F1
#
_cell.length_a   1.000
_cell.length_b   1.000
_cell.length_c   1.000
_cell.angle_alpha   90.00
_cell.angle_beta   90.00
_cell.angle_gamma   90.00
#
_symmetry.space_group_name_H-M   'P 1'
#
loop_
_entity.id
_entity.type
_entity.pdbx_description
1 polymer ?
#
loop_
_entity_poly.entity_id
_entity_poly.type
_entity_poly.pdbx_seq_one_letter_code
_entity_poly.pdbx_strand_id
1 'polypeptide(L)' 'MAGGAAQELEDIDIDEEILWELASPESGSFYAWVAGESAAVMAIRRYLVQERGIDKRHLTLMGYWRLGKVFD' A
#
# COMPACT_ATOMS: atom_id res chain seq x y z
N MET A 1 23.08 -5.42 -0.59
CA MET A 1 21.64 -5.64 -0.87
C MET A 1 21.00 -6.01 0.46
N ALA A 2 20.42 -5.03 1.17
CA ALA A 2 19.74 -5.34 2.42
C ALA A 2 18.49 -6.15 2.06
N GLY A 3 18.51 -7.45 2.33
CA GLY A 3 17.31 -8.26 2.34
C GLY A 3 16.44 -7.74 3.48
N GLY A 4 15.42 -6.95 3.14
CA GLY A 4 14.43 -6.53 4.11
C GLY A 4 13.80 -7.76 4.72
N ALA A 5 13.80 -7.87 6.05
CA ALA A 5 12.98 -8.85 6.74
C ALA A 5 11.55 -8.78 6.20
N ALA A 6 10.86 -9.92 6.09
CA ALA A 6 9.47 -9.96 5.65
C ALA A 6 8.67 -8.94 6.46
N GLN A 7 8.21 -7.88 5.79
CA GLN A 7 7.46 -6.82 6.44
C GLN A 7 6.04 -7.34 6.67
N GLU A 8 5.65 -7.39 7.94
CA GLU A 8 4.26 -7.67 8.30
C GLU A 8 3.41 -6.48 7.87
N LEU A 9 2.42 -6.79 7.03
CA LEU A 9 1.44 -5.83 6.57
C LEU A 9 0.25 -5.91 7.50
N GLU A 10 -0.13 -4.77 8.07
CA GLU A 10 -1.41 -4.65 8.77
C GLU A 10 -2.56 -5.01 7.80
N ASP A 11 -3.50 -5.79 8.32
CA ASP A 11 -4.73 -6.14 7.63
C ASP A 11 -5.70 -4.98 7.79
N ILE A 12 -6.05 -4.36 6.68
CA ILE A 12 -6.88 -3.17 6.62
C ILE A 12 -8.21 -3.60 6.02
N ASP A 13 -9.28 -3.43 6.78
CA ASP A 13 -10.63 -3.71 6.32
C ASP A 13 -11.10 -2.61 5.37
N ILE A 14 -10.81 -2.79 4.08
CA ILE A 14 -11.18 -1.87 3.01
C ILE A 14 -12.69 -1.82 2.74
N ASP A 15 -13.50 -2.68 3.38
CA ASP A 15 -14.95 -2.59 3.34
C ASP A 15 -15.52 -1.56 4.33
N GLU A 16 -14.78 -1.26 5.39
CA GLU A 16 -15.18 -0.34 6.46
C GLU A 16 -14.33 0.95 6.46
N GLU A 17 -13.09 0.89 5.96
CA GLU A 17 -12.14 2.00 6.03
C GLU A 17 -11.51 2.37 4.68
N ILE A 18 -11.14 3.64 4.52
CA ILE A 18 -10.40 4.14 3.35
C ILE A 18 -8.91 3.87 3.55
N LEU A 19 -8.29 3.17 2.60
CA LEU A 19 -6.83 3.05 2.57
C LEU A 19 -6.21 4.41 2.31
N TRP A 20 -5.42 4.91 3.27
CA TRP A 20 -4.66 6.14 3.12
C TRP A 20 -3.30 6.02 3.82
N GLU A 21 -2.32 5.50 3.11
CA GLU A 21 -0.94 5.35 3.60
C GLU A 21 -0.04 6.36 2.88
N LEU A 22 0.74 7.12 3.63
CA LEU A 22 1.72 8.07 3.09
C LEU A 22 3.13 7.49 3.22
N ALA A 23 3.93 7.65 2.17
CA ALA A 23 5.33 7.29 2.22
C ALA A 23 6.10 8.18 3.22
N SER A 24 7.09 7.58 3.88
CA SER A 24 8.06 8.28 4.74
C SER A 24 9.46 7.67 4.55
N PRO A 25 10.07 7.83 3.35
CA PRO A 25 11.36 7.22 3.05
C PRO A 25 12.51 8.03 3.68
N GLU A 26 13.44 7.36 4.35
CA GLU A 26 14.65 8.00 4.89
C GLU A 26 15.72 8.27 3.81
N SER A 27 15.81 7.38 2.81
CA SER A 27 16.62 7.52 1.59
C SER A 27 16.28 6.38 0.61
N GLY A 28 16.46 6.56 -0.70
CA GLY A 28 16.35 5.49 -1.68
C GLY A 28 16.01 5.96 -3.10
N SER A 29 16.28 5.10 -4.09
CA SER A 29 16.03 5.40 -5.50
C SER A 29 14.63 5.04 -5.98
N PHE A 30 13.83 4.36 -5.14
CA PHE A 30 12.50 3.88 -5.48
C PHE A 30 11.43 4.60 -4.66
N TYR A 31 10.36 5.00 -5.32
CA TYR A 31 9.14 5.56 -4.73
C TYR A 31 7.97 5.16 -5.63
N ALA A 32 6.84 4.80 -5.04
CA ALA A 32 5.61 4.54 -5.78
C ALA A 32 4.43 5.28 -5.15
N TRP A 33 3.66 5.95 -5.99
CA TRP A 33 2.39 6.56 -5.64
C TRP A 33 1.27 5.83 -6.39
N VAL A 34 0.31 5.27 -5.67
CA VAL A 34 -0.76 4.46 -6.25
C VAL A 34 -2.08 4.92 -5.64
N ALA A 35 -2.99 5.37 -6.49
CA ALA A 35 -4.34 5.73 -6.09
C ALA A 35 -5.37 5.13 -7.05
N GLY A 36 -6.48 4.62 -6.52
CA GLY A 36 -7.50 3.97 -7.33
C GLY A 36 -8.52 3.18 -6.52
N GLU A 37 -8.95 2.04 -7.07
CA GLU A 37 -9.88 1.13 -6.39
C GLU A 37 -9.19 0.43 -5.21
N SER A 38 -9.81 0.42 -4.03
CA SER A 38 -9.18 -0.03 -2.78
C SER A 38 -8.63 -1.45 -2.83
N ALA A 39 -9.33 -2.42 -3.44
CA ALA A 39 -8.84 -3.80 -3.54
C ALA A 39 -7.62 -3.91 -4.48
N ALA A 40 -7.63 -3.18 -5.60
CA ALA A 40 -6.51 -3.11 -6.51
C ALA A 40 -5.28 -2.47 -5.86
N VAL A 41 -5.46 -1.38 -5.10
CA VAL A 41 -4.35 -0.74 -4.37
C VAL A 41 -3.78 -1.69 -3.30
N MET A 42 -4.62 -2.44 -2.59
CA MET A 42 -4.16 -3.48 -1.65
C MET A 42 -3.40 -4.62 -2.31
N ALA A 43 -3.83 -5.06 -3.49
CA ALA A 43 -3.10 -6.07 -4.26
C ALA A 43 -1.70 -5.56 -4.65
N ILE A 44 -1.60 -4.30 -5.09
CA ILE A 44 -0.32 -3.67 -5.43
C ILE A 44 0.58 -3.52 -4.19
N ARG A 45 0.03 -3.11 -3.03
CA ARG A 45 0.74 -3.04 -1.75
C ARG A 45 1.37 -4.39 -1.41
N ARG A 46 0.58 -5.45 -1.48
CA ARG A 46 1.01 -6.82 -1.18
C ARG A 46 2.14 -7.26 -2.11
N TYR A 47 1.96 -7.07 -3.42
CA TYR A 47 2.97 -7.42 -4.42
C TYR A 47 4.30 -6.68 -4.18
N LEU A 48 4.25 -5.35 -4.03
CA LEU A 48 5.45 -4.54 -3.85
C LEU A 48 6.19 -4.88 -2.55
N VAL A 49 5.47 -5.09 -1.46
CA VAL A 49 6.09 -5.33 -0.15
C VAL A 49 6.49 -6.79 0.04
N GLN A 50 5.59 -7.73 -0.19
CA GLN A 50 5.80 -9.15 0.11
C GLN A 50 6.58 -9.88 -0.98
N GLU A 51 6.28 -9.60 -2.26
CA GLU A 51 6.92 -10.31 -3.38
C GLU A 51 8.17 -9.59 -3.88
N ARG A 52 8.17 -8.25 -3.88
CA ARG A 52 9.30 -7.45 -4.37
C ARG A 52 10.22 -6.93 -3.27
N GLY A 53 9.85 -7.12 -2.00
CA GLY A 53 10.68 -6.73 -0.86
C GLY A 53 10.89 -5.22 -0.74
N ILE A 54 10.03 -4.41 -1.36
CA ILE A 54 10.08 -2.96 -1.22
C ILE A 54 9.63 -2.58 0.18
N ASP A 55 10.37 -1.68 0.82
CA ASP A 55 9.98 -1.11 2.11
C ASP A 55 8.70 -0.28 1.94
N LYS A 56 7.67 -0.58 2.73
CA LYS A 56 6.36 0.09 2.67
C LYS A 56 6.48 1.60 2.87
N ARG A 57 7.53 2.08 3.55
CA ARG A 57 7.85 3.51 3.72
C ARG A 57 8.12 4.22 2.39
N HIS A 58 8.36 3.50 1.30
CA HIS A 58 8.53 4.06 -0.06
C HIS A 58 7.23 4.15 -0.85
N LEU A 59 6.10 3.73 -0.28
CA LEU A 59 4.82 3.64 -0.96
C LEU A 59 3.85 4.68 -0.39
N THR A 60 3.22 5.46 -1.27
CA THR A 60 2.02 6.23 -0.96
C THR A 60 0.84 5.55 -1.64
N LEU A 61 -0.17 5.16 -0.87
CA LEU A 61 -1.26 4.31 -1.31
C LEU A 61 -2.60 4.89 -0.88
N MET A 62 -3.52 5.07 -1.84
CA MET A 62 -4.82 5.73 -1.59
C MET A 62 -5.96 4.96 -2.27
N GLY A 63 -6.87 4.39 -1.49
CA GLY A 63 -8.10 3.76 -1.98
C GLY A 63 -9.21 4.80 -2.15
N TYR A 64 -9.36 5.37 -3.34
CA TYR A 64 -10.33 6.44 -3.60
C TYR A 64 -11.78 5.94 -3.66
N TRP A 65 -11.98 4.71 -4.10
CA TRP A 65 -13.31 4.12 -4.25
C TRP A 65 -13.24 2.62 -4.12
N ARG A 66 -14.38 1.99 -3.85
CA ARG A 66 -14.50 0.54 -3.81
C ARG A 66 -15.79 0.12 -4.49
N LEU A 67 -15.71 -0.88 -5.36
CA LEU A 67 -16.88 -1.36 -6.09
C LEU A 67 -17.94 -1.85 -5.11
N GLY A 68 -19.18 -1.36 -5.25
CA GLY A 68 -20.30 -1.74 -4.39
C GLY A 68 -20.33 -1.01 -3.02
N LYS A 69 -19.45 -0.04 -2.81
CA LYS A 69 -19.40 0.78 -1.59
C LYS A 69 -19.47 2.26 -1.96
N VAL A 70 -20.18 3.01 -1.14
CA VAL A 70 -20.18 4.48 -1.11
C VAL A 70 -19.77 4.85 0.30
N PHE A 71 -18.78 5.71 0.44
CA PHE A 71 -18.40 6.26 1.75
C PHE A 71 -19.35 7.41 2.08
N ASP A 72 -19.92 7.40 3.28
CA ASP A 72 -20.70 8.52 3.82
C ASP A 72 -19.80 9.68 4.29
#